data_AF-A0AAW2K405-F1
#
_entry.id   AF-A0AAW2K405-F1
#
_cell.length_a   1.000
_cell.length_b   1.000
_cell.length_c   1.000
_cell.angle_alpha   90.00
_cell.angle_beta   90.00
_cell.angle_gamma   90.00
#
_symmetry.space_group_name_H-M   'P 1'
#
loop_
_entity.id
_entity.type
_entity.pdbx_description
1 polymer ?
#
loop_
_entity_poly.entity_id
_entity_poly.type
_entity_poly.pdbx_seq_one_letter_code
_entity_poly.pdbx_strand_id
1 'polypeptide(L)'
;MDVNNAFLHGHLDEDLYMVPPKGYSMEPGLVCKLERSLYGLKQTSHQRNVEFTDKLTDFGFVQSAHDHCQFTKSTSLELMVLLIYVDDILVTGHCLHDIQKVKDYLHSLITIKNIGVARYFLGLEIAKCSVGIYVAQTKYALDIIQDIALTHAIPASALFLPGLKLSEACGKLLPNPDPYRRLVG
;
A
#
# COMPACT_ATOMS: atom_id res chain seq x y z
N MET A 1 8.47 2.84 -6.48
CA MET A 1 9.59 3.11 -5.57
C MET A 1 9.16 2.59 -4.21
N ASP A 2 10.11 2.21 -3.37
CA ASP A 2 9.81 1.61 -2.06
C ASP A 2 10.68 2.25 -0.99
N VAL A 3 10.07 2.67 0.11
CA VAL A 3 10.76 3.33 1.23
C VAL A 3 11.42 2.26 2.09
N ASN A 4 12.74 2.30 2.21
CA ASN A 4 13.40 1.41 3.15
C ASN A 4 13.10 1.88 4.58
N ASN A 5 12.60 0.96 5.41
CA ASN A 5 12.43 1.17 6.85
C ASN A 5 11.62 2.44 7.20
N ALA A 6 10.45 2.65 6.58
CA ALA A 6 9.66 3.89 6.76
C ALA A 6 9.24 4.18 8.22
N PHE A 7 9.45 3.26 9.15
CA PHE A 7 9.08 3.43 10.56
C PHE A 7 10.27 3.52 11.51
N LEU A 8 11.51 3.24 11.09
CA LEU A 8 12.66 3.18 12.01
C LEU A 8 13.41 4.51 12.18
N HIS A 9 13.02 5.55 11.43
CA HIS A 9 13.69 6.85 11.44
C HIS A 9 12.84 7.99 11.99
N GLY A 10 11.59 7.73 12.42
CA GLY A 10 10.72 8.74 12.98
C GLY A 10 11.24 9.24 14.33
N HIS A 11 11.21 10.57 14.50
CA HIS A 11 11.41 11.20 15.80
C HIS A 11 10.21 10.91 16.70
N LEU A 12 10.46 10.80 18.01
CA LEU A 12 9.42 10.61 19.01
C LEU A 12 9.27 11.92 19.78
N ASP A 13 8.10 12.55 19.69
CA ASP A 13 7.80 13.79 20.40
C ASP A 13 7.51 13.55 21.90
N GLU A 14 7.34 12.29 22.30
CA GLU A 14 7.01 11.85 23.64
C GLU A 14 7.93 10.71 24.09
N ASP A 15 8.19 10.63 25.40
CA ASP A 15 8.94 9.53 25.99
C ASP A 15 8.08 8.25 26.00
N LEU A 16 8.33 7.38 25.02
CA LEU A 16 7.68 6.07 24.93
C LEU A 16 8.56 4.99 25.57
N TYR A 17 7.92 4.17 26.40
CA TYR A 17 8.56 3.02 27.05
C TYR A 17 7.88 1.71 26.62
N MET A 18 8.66 0.64 26.51
CA MET A 18 8.15 -0.70 26.20
C MET A 18 8.77 -1.76 27.10
N VAL A 19 8.02 -2.85 27.29
CA VAL A 19 8.56 -4.06 27.90
C VAL A 19 9.59 -4.68 26.93
N PRO A 20 10.73 -5.17 27.41
CA PRO A 20 11.71 -5.82 26.57
C PRO A 20 11.10 -6.96 25.72
N PRO A 21 11.49 -7.07 24.44
CA PRO A 21 10.96 -8.10 23.56
C PRO A 21 11.35 -9.50 24.04
N LYS A 22 10.54 -10.50 23.65
CA LYS A 22 10.80 -11.90 23.97
C LYS A 22 12.21 -12.30 23.53
N GLY A 23 12.98 -12.89 24.46
CA GLY A 23 14.37 -13.28 24.22
C GLY A 23 15.42 -12.33 24.81
N TYR A 24 15.02 -11.17 25.32
CA TYR A 24 15.87 -10.28 26.10
C TYR A 24 15.55 -10.39 27.60
N SER A 25 16.56 -10.68 28.43
CA SER A 25 16.42 -10.62 29.89
C SER A 25 16.89 -9.26 30.39
N MET A 26 16.11 -8.67 31.29
CA MET A 26 16.41 -7.39 31.94
C MET A 26 16.06 -7.51 33.42
N GLU A 27 16.66 -6.66 34.26
CA GLU A 27 16.37 -6.69 35.69
C GLU A 27 14.89 -6.34 35.97
N PRO A 28 14.29 -6.93 37.02
CA PRO A 28 12.91 -6.64 37.40
C PRO A 28 12.71 -5.15 37.66
N GLY A 29 11.69 -4.56 37.04
CA GLY A 29 11.33 -3.15 37.21
C GLY A 29 11.94 -2.19 36.19
N LEU A 30 12.77 -2.67 35.27
CA LEU A 30 13.28 -1.87 34.16
C LEU A 30 12.42 -2.00 32.90
N VAL A 31 12.37 -0.92 32.12
CA VAL A 31 11.68 -0.83 30.82
C VAL A 31 12.61 -0.21 29.78
N CYS A 32 12.40 -0.54 28.50
CA CYS A 32 13.13 0.08 27.40
C CYS A 32 12.54 1.45 27.09
N LYS A 33 13.34 2.52 27.09
CA LYS A 33 12.97 3.78 26.45
C LYS A 33 13.23 3.66 24.95
N LEU A 34 12.26 4.08 24.15
CA LEU A 34 12.42 4.14 22.70
C LEU A 34 13.12 5.45 22.33
N GLU A 35 14.28 5.33 21.71
CA GLU A 35 15.03 6.48 21.14
C GLU A 35 14.54 6.83 19.73
N ARG A 36 13.91 5.87 19.06
CA ARG A 36 13.37 5.99 17.69
C ARG A 36 12.04 5.27 17.61
N SER A 37 11.21 5.70 16.69
CA SER A 37 9.95 5.05 16.42
C SER A 37 10.11 3.60 15.95
N LEU A 38 9.11 2.77 16.27
CA LEU A 38 8.96 1.40 15.78
C LEU A 38 7.71 1.28 14.90
N TYR A 39 7.68 0.20 14.10
CA TYR A 39 6.49 -0.17 13.34
C TYR A 39 5.29 -0.41 14.27
N GLY A 40 4.11 0.07 13.87
CA GLY A 40 2.86 -0.12 14.62
C GLY A 40 2.64 0.86 15.78
N LEU A 41 3.57 1.78 16.04
CA LEU A 41 3.31 2.91 16.95
C LEU A 41 2.33 3.90 16.30
N LYS A 42 1.29 4.27 17.03
CA LYS A 42 0.20 5.13 16.55
C LYS A 42 0.66 6.54 16.13
N GLN A 43 1.71 7.06 16.78
CA GLN A 43 2.18 8.44 16.58
C GLN A 43 3.15 8.58 15.39
N THR A 44 3.93 7.53 15.10
CA THR A 44 5.03 7.58 14.12
C THR A 44 4.57 7.85 12.69
N SER A 45 3.49 7.18 12.26
CA SER A 45 2.99 7.29 10.90
C SER A 45 2.45 8.68 10.61
N HIS A 46 1.74 9.28 11.58
CA HIS A 46 1.16 10.59 11.44
C HIS A 46 2.24 11.68 11.33
N GLN A 47 3.20 11.70 12.25
CA GLN A 47 4.22 12.75 12.28
C GLN A 47 5.11 12.72 11.03
N ARG A 48 5.52 11.52 10.59
CA ARG A 48 6.23 11.38 9.31
C ARG A 48 5.39 11.82 8.13
N ASN A 49 4.08 11.54 8.13
CA ASN A 49 3.21 11.99 7.05
C ASN A 49 3.10 13.52 6.99
N VAL A 50 3.03 14.20 8.14
CA VAL A 50 3.04 15.66 8.22
C VAL A 50 4.35 16.22 7.67
N GLU A 51 5.49 15.78 8.20
CA GLU A 51 6.81 16.25 7.74
C GLU A 51 7.01 15.99 6.24
N PHE A 52 6.61 14.81 5.75
CA PHE A 52 6.74 14.47 4.34
C PHE A 52 5.80 15.29 3.45
N THR A 53 4.58 15.56 3.92
CA THR A 53 3.62 16.44 3.25
C THR A 53 4.20 17.85 3.13
N ASP A 54 4.75 18.40 4.21
CA ASP A 54 5.36 19.73 4.22
C ASP A 54 6.53 19.83 3.23
N LYS A 55 7.43 18.83 3.21
CA LYS A 55 8.54 18.79 2.24
C LYS A 55 8.05 18.71 0.80
N LEU A 56 7.03 17.91 0.52
CA LEU A 56 6.44 17.82 -0.81
C LEU A 56 5.79 19.14 -1.23
N THR A 57 5.12 19.83 -0.30
CA THR A 57 4.55 21.15 -0.53
C THR A 57 5.62 22.20 -0.79
N ASP A 58 6.72 22.20 -0.04
CA ASP A 58 7.89 23.04 -0.31
C ASP A 58 8.49 22.77 -1.70
N PHE A 59 8.45 21.51 -2.14
CA PHE A 59 8.87 21.11 -3.48
C PHE A 59 7.85 21.47 -4.59
N GLY A 60 6.70 22.03 -4.22
CA GLY A 60 5.67 22.53 -5.12
C GLY A 60 4.57 21.52 -5.48
N PHE A 61 4.40 20.45 -4.69
CA PHE A 61 3.23 19.59 -4.79
C PHE A 61 2.07 20.12 -3.94
N VAL A 62 0.86 19.83 -4.40
CA VAL A 62 -0.39 20.08 -3.68
C VAL A 62 -1.03 18.73 -3.34
N GLN A 63 -1.28 18.49 -2.06
CA GLN A 63 -1.98 17.29 -1.61
C GLN A 63 -3.46 17.36 -2.02
N SER A 64 -4.02 16.24 -2.45
CA SER A 64 -5.44 16.14 -2.81
C SER A 64 -6.32 16.18 -1.55
N ALA A 65 -7.42 16.94 -1.63
CA ALA A 65 -8.44 16.98 -0.58
C ALA A 65 -9.31 15.72 -0.52
N HIS A 66 -9.29 14.90 -1.57
CA HIS A 66 -10.11 13.68 -1.68
C HIS A 66 -9.32 12.41 -1.36
N ASP A 67 -8.00 12.48 -1.48
CA ASP A 67 -7.09 11.37 -1.19
C ASP A 67 -5.76 11.93 -0.64
N HIS A 68 -5.53 11.78 0.67
CA HIS A 68 -4.31 12.25 1.32
C HIS A 68 -3.04 11.53 0.86
N CYS A 69 -3.16 10.38 0.19
CA CYS A 69 -2.03 9.68 -0.42
C CYS A 69 -1.63 10.28 -1.77
N GLN A 70 -2.45 11.15 -2.35
CA GLN A 70 -2.26 11.73 -3.67
C GLN A 70 -1.75 13.16 -3.61
N PHE A 71 -0.71 13.42 -4.38
CA PHE A 71 -0.09 14.73 -4.56
C PHE A 71 -0.01 15.06 -6.04
N THR A 72 -0.27 16.31 -6.38
CA THR A 72 -0.20 16.80 -7.76
C THR A 72 0.66 18.03 -7.87
N LYS A 73 1.43 18.13 -8.94
CA LYS A 73 2.18 19.33 -9.32
C LYS A 73 1.88 19.59 -10.77
N SER A 74 1.19 20.69 -11.04
CA SER A 74 0.75 21.04 -12.40
C SER A 74 1.19 22.44 -12.80
N THR A 75 1.64 22.56 -14.04
CA THR A 75 1.76 23.83 -14.76
C THR A 75 0.68 23.86 -15.85
N SER A 76 0.65 24.91 -16.68
CA SER A 76 -0.29 25.00 -17.80
C SER A 76 -0.14 23.88 -18.84
N LEU A 77 1.01 23.21 -18.88
CA LEU A 77 1.34 22.20 -19.92
C LEU A 77 1.73 20.84 -19.34
N GLU A 78 2.08 20.78 -18.05
CA GLU A 78 2.63 19.57 -17.45
C GLU A 78 1.85 19.20 -16.20
N LEU A 79 1.51 17.92 -16.08
CA LEU A 79 0.95 17.35 -14.88
C LEU A 79 1.90 16.27 -14.35
N MET A 80 2.18 16.35 -13.07
CA MET A 80 2.85 15.32 -12.32
C MET A 80 1.94 14.86 -11.18
N VAL A 81 1.83 13.54 -11.03
CA VAL A 81 1.05 12.89 -9.99
C VAL A 81 1.99 11.97 -9.21
N LEU A 82 1.95 12.12 -7.89
CA LEU A 82 2.69 11.32 -6.94
C LEU A 82 1.67 10.67 -5.99
N LEU A 83 1.72 9.35 -5.88
CA LEU A 83 0.93 8.54 -4.98
C LEU A 83 1.86 7.92 -3.95
N ILE A 84 1.58 8.10 -2.67
CA ILE A 84 2.37 7.59 -1.55
C ILE A 84 1.43 6.80 -0.66
N TYR A 85 1.64 5.49 -0.60
CA TYR A 85 0.88 4.61 0.27
C TYR A 85 1.84 3.84 1.17
N VAL A 86 1.99 4.34 2.41
CA VAL A 86 2.93 3.78 3.39
C VAL A 86 4.35 3.70 2.81
N ASP A 87 4.81 2.50 2.44
CA ASP A 87 6.14 2.25 1.90
C ASP A 87 6.20 2.38 0.36
N ASP A 88 5.05 2.22 -0.32
CA ASP A 88 4.95 2.21 -1.77
C ASP A 88 4.75 3.62 -2.34
N ILE A 89 5.64 4.03 -3.24
CA ILE A 89 5.57 5.33 -3.93
C ILE A 89 5.48 5.13 -5.44
N LEU A 90 4.44 5.69 -6.05
CA LEU A 90 4.24 5.73 -7.50
C LEU A 90 4.29 7.18 -7.99
N VAL A 91 5.16 7.45 -8.96
CA VAL A 91 5.27 8.75 -9.61
C VAL A 91 5.01 8.62 -11.10
N THR A 92 4.21 9.53 -11.64
CA THR A 92 3.90 9.62 -13.07
C THR A 92 3.80 11.08 -13.51
N GLY A 93 4.09 11.35 -14.78
CA GLY A 93 4.04 12.69 -15.35
C GLY A 93 4.43 12.66 -16.83
N HIS A 94 4.40 13.83 -17.46
CA HIS A 94 4.70 13.95 -18.90
C HIS A 94 6.19 13.80 -19.25
N CYS A 95 7.08 14.20 -18.36
CA CYS A 95 8.52 14.27 -18.63
C CYS A 95 9.31 13.31 -17.73
N LEU A 96 10.10 12.42 -18.33
CA LEU A 96 10.98 11.50 -17.59
C LEU A 96 12.05 12.24 -16.79
N HIS A 97 12.51 13.40 -17.29
CA HIS A 97 13.50 14.22 -16.59
C HIS A 97 12.94 14.78 -15.28
N ASP A 98 11.71 15.29 -15.28
CA ASP A 98 11.11 15.81 -14.05
C ASP A 98 10.69 14.70 -13.09
N ILE A 99 10.25 13.53 -13.63
CA ILE A 99 10.09 12.33 -12.81
C ILE A 99 11.41 12.00 -12.11
N GLN A 100 12.55 12.06 -12.82
CA GLN A 100 13.85 11.79 -12.22
C GLN A 100 14.21 12.82 -11.13
N LYS A 101 13.96 14.12 -11.36
CA LYS A 101 14.14 15.14 -10.31
C LYS A 101 13.35 14.85 -9.04
N VAL A 102 12.09 14.41 -9.18
CA VAL A 102 11.29 14.01 -8.02
C VAL A 102 11.87 12.78 -7.35
N LYS A 103 12.33 11.79 -8.11
CA LYS A 103 12.99 10.61 -7.53
C LYS A 103 14.22 10.99 -6.71
N ASP A 104 15.05 11.87 -7.25
CA ASP A 104 16.29 12.32 -6.60
C ASP A 104 15.97 13.15 -5.34
N TYR A 105 14.97 14.03 -5.42
CA TYR A 105 14.50 14.80 -4.27
C TYR A 105 13.96 13.89 -3.16
N LEU A 106 13.08 12.96 -3.50
CA LEU A 106 12.53 11.99 -2.56
C LEU A 106 13.65 11.15 -1.91
N HIS A 107 14.63 10.71 -2.70
CA HIS A 107 15.78 9.96 -2.20
C HIS A 107 16.67 10.78 -1.25
N SER A 108 16.72 12.11 -1.44
CA SER A 108 17.43 13.01 -0.52
C SER A 108 16.72 13.19 0.83
N LEU A 109 15.40 13.03 0.87
CA LEU A 109 14.61 13.09 2.10
C LEU A 109 14.63 11.77 2.87
N ILE A 110 14.52 10.67 2.15
CA ILE A 110 14.39 9.33 2.74
C ILE A 110 15.12 8.33 1.84
N THR A 111 15.79 7.35 2.44
CA THR A 111 16.41 6.24 1.71
C THR A 111 15.34 5.45 0.97
N ILE A 112 15.20 5.73 -0.33
CA ILE A 112 14.21 5.07 -1.20
C ILE A 112 14.91 4.15 -2.19
N LYS A 113 14.37 2.95 -2.34
CA LYS A 113 14.75 2.00 -3.38
C LYS A 113 13.97 2.27 -4.66
N ASN A 114 14.69 2.49 -5.76
CA ASN A 114 14.09 2.59 -7.07
C ASN A 114 13.85 1.19 -7.66
N ILE A 115 12.57 0.81 -7.82
CA ILE A 115 12.14 -0.48 -8.38
C ILE A 115 11.98 -0.40 -9.92
N GLY A 116 12.19 0.78 -10.52
CA GLY A 116 12.07 0.99 -11.95
C GLY A 116 10.64 1.27 -12.39
N VAL A 117 10.27 0.78 -13.58
CA VAL A 117 8.92 0.97 -14.16
C VAL A 117 7.91 0.16 -13.34
N ALA A 118 6.82 0.82 -12.94
CA ALA A 118 5.76 0.19 -12.17
C ALA A 118 5.16 -1.02 -12.92
N ARG A 119 5.28 -2.19 -12.32
CA ARG A 119 4.64 -3.44 -12.74
C ARG A 119 3.62 -3.95 -11.74
N TYR A 120 3.80 -3.54 -10.48
CA TYR A 120 2.90 -3.82 -9.37
C TYR A 120 2.81 -2.57 -8.50
N PHE A 121 1.62 -2.26 -8.00
CA PHE A 121 1.38 -1.22 -7.00
C PHE A 121 0.12 -1.59 -6.21
N LEU A 122 0.21 -1.70 -4.89
CA LEU A 122 -0.93 -2.04 -4.01
C LEU A 122 -1.70 -3.30 -4.41
N GLY A 123 -0.98 -4.34 -4.83
CA GLY A 123 -1.59 -5.60 -5.29
C GLY A 123 -2.24 -5.53 -6.69
N LEU A 124 -2.13 -4.40 -7.38
CA LEU A 124 -2.53 -4.26 -8.79
C LEU A 124 -1.34 -4.51 -9.70
N GLU A 125 -1.52 -5.39 -10.68
CA GLU A 125 -0.62 -5.56 -11.81
C GLU A 125 -0.81 -4.41 -12.79
N ILE A 126 0.29 -3.81 -13.24
CA ILE A 126 0.30 -2.70 -14.19
C ILE A 126 1.17 -3.11 -15.38
N ALA A 127 0.56 -3.14 -16.57
CA ALA A 127 1.26 -3.37 -17.82
C ALA A 127 1.06 -2.16 -18.74
N LYS A 128 2.17 -1.56 -19.20
CA LYS A 128 2.13 -0.47 -20.17
C LYS A 128 2.36 -1.03 -21.58
N CYS A 129 1.51 -0.64 -22.53
CA CYS A 129 1.68 -0.93 -23.95
C CYS A 129 1.62 0.37 -24.77
N SER A 130 1.85 0.29 -26.07
CA SER A 130 1.82 1.46 -26.96
C SER A 130 0.45 2.14 -27.03
N VAL A 131 -0.63 1.43 -26.68
CA VAL A 131 -2.01 1.91 -26.78
C VAL A 131 -2.55 2.43 -25.44
N GLY A 132 -1.92 2.06 -24.31
CA GLY A 132 -2.38 2.49 -23.00
C GLY A 132 -1.79 1.71 -21.84
N ILE A 133 -2.52 1.72 -20.72
CA ILE A 133 -2.16 1.03 -19.48
C ILE A 133 -3.23 -0.01 -19.19
N TYR A 134 -2.81 -1.26 -19.02
CA TYR A 134 -3.63 -2.36 -18.56
C TYR A 134 -3.39 -2.57 -17.06
N VAL A 135 -4.48 -2.62 -16.30
CA VAL A 135 -4.44 -2.87 -14.85
C VAL A 135 -5.23 -4.14 -14.56
N ALA A 136 -4.65 -5.07 -13.80
CA ALA A 136 -5.28 -6.33 -13.46
C ALA A 136 -4.94 -6.79 -12.03
N GLN A 137 -5.65 -7.81 -11.56
CA GLN A 137 -5.36 -8.53 -10.33
C GLN A 137 -5.31 -10.04 -10.59
N THR A 138 -4.74 -10.44 -11.73
CA THR A 138 -4.75 -11.82 -12.21
C THR A 138 -4.15 -12.77 -11.19
N LYS A 139 -2.97 -12.41 -10.63
CA LYS A 139 -2.30 -13.18 -9.60
C LYS A 139 -3.17 -13.34 -8.36
N TYR A 140 -3.79 -12.26 -7.87
CA TYR A 140 -4.67 -12.35 -6.71
C TYR A 140 -5.86 -13.29 -6.94
N ALA A 141 -6.51 -13.19 -8.11
CA ALA A 141 -7.59 -14.11 -8.49
C ALA A 141 -7.11 -15.57 -8.56
N LEU A 142 -5.93 -15.82 -9.13
CA LEU A 142 -5.34 -17.15 -9.19
C LEU A 142 -4.95 -17.69 -7.81
N ASP A 143 -4.39 -16.85 -6.95
CA ASP A 143 -4.01 -17.19 -5.56
C ASP A 143 -5.28 -17.59 -4.76
N ILE A 144 -6.39 -16.87 -4.91
CA ILE A 144 -7.69 -17.26 -4.30
C ILE A 144 -8.14 -18.64 -4.80
N ILE A 145 -8.09 -18.88 -6.11
CA ILE A 145 -8.50 -20.17 -6.70
C ILE A 145 -7.60 -21.30 -6.19
N GLN A 146 -6.31 -21.02 -6.01
CA GLN A 146 -5.34 -21.97 -5.49
C GLN A 146 -5.59 -22.30 -4.01
N ASP A 147 -5.88 -21.30 -3.17
CA ASP A 147 -6.11 -21.45 -1.72
C ASP A 147 -7.25 -22.42 -1.38
N ILE A 148 -8.21 -22.59 -2.30
CA ILE A 148 -9.37 -23.48 -2.15
C ILE A 148 -9.27 -24.74 -3.02
N ALA A 149 -8.12 -24.97 -3.64
CA ALA A 149 -7.85 -26.10 -4.52
C ALA A 149 -8.81 -26.22 -5.73
N LEU A 150 -9.25 -25.10 -6.31
CA LEU A 150 -10.10 -25.05 -7.52
C LEU A 150 -9.30 -24.80 -8.81
N THR A 151 -7.98 -24.95 -8.81
CA THR A 151 -7.11 -24.73 -9.98
C THR A 151 -7.45 -25.59 -11.19
N HIS A 152 -8.05 -26.77 -10.96
CA HIS A 152 -8.47 -27.71 -12.00
C HIS A 152 -10.00 -27.74 -12.20
N ALA A 153 -10.72 -26.80 -11.61
CA ALA A 153 -12.17 -26.72 -11.77
C ALA A 153 -12.53 -26.40 -13.23
N ILE A 154 -13.61 -27.03 -13.71
CA ILE A 154 -14.13 -26.77 -15.05
C ILE A 154 -14.87 -25.43 -15.02
N PRO A 155 -14.54 -24.46 -15.90
CA PRO A 155 -15.24 -23.20 -15.96
C PRO A 155 -16.74 -23.39 -16.24
N ALA A 156 -17.59 -22.81 -15.40
CA ALA A 156 -19.02 -22.76 -15.64
C ALA A 156 -19.37 -21.50 -16.46
N SER A 157 -20.18 -21.65 -17.50
CA SER A 157 -20.59 -20.53 -18.38
C SER A 157 -21.56 -19.54 -17.71
N ALA A 158 -22.18 -19.90 -16.58
CA ALA A 158 -23.01 -19.02 -15.78
C ALA A 158 -22.97 -19.45 -14.31
N LEU A 159 -22.71 -18.49 -13.41
CA LEU A 159 -22.71 -18.71 -11.96
C LEU A 159 -24.14 -18.81 -11.39
N PHE A 160 -25.11 -18.07 -11.95
CA PHE A 160 -26.49 -18.02 -11.47
C PHE A 160 -27.49 -17.79 -12.61
N LEU A 161 -28.66 -18.44 -12.54
CA LEU A 161 -29.77 -18.19 -13.46
C LEU A 161 -30.40 -16.82 -13.15
N PRO A 162 -30.74 -16.01 -14.18
CA PRO A 162 -31.54 -14.80 -13.99
C PRO A 162 -32.85 -15.14 -13.25
N GLY A 163 -33.13 -14.44 -12.15
CA GLY A 163 -34.34 -14.66 -11.33
C GLY A 163 -34.20 -15.68 -10.20
N LEU A 164 -32.99 -16.21 -9.95
CA LEU A 164 -32.74 -17.06 -8.79
C LEU A 164 -32.99 -16.28 -7.48
N LYS A 165 -34.02 -16.68 -6.72
CA LYS A 165 -34.27 -16.16 -5.38
C LYS A 165 -33.56 -17.04 -4.35
N LEU A 166 -32.45 -16.54 -3.83
CA LEU A 166 -31.77 -17.15 -2.68
C LEU A 166 -32.47 -16.71 -1.39
N SER A 167 -32.61 -17.63 -0.44
CA SER A 167 -33.17 -17.39 0.89
C SER A 167 -32.27 -18.04 1.92
N GLU A 168 -32.09 -17.41 3.07
CA GLU A 168 -31.31 -17.97 4.19
C GLU A 168 -31.89 -19.29 4.70
N ALA A 169 -33.19 -19.54 4.48
CA ALA A 169 -33.86 -20.78 4.85
C ALA A 169 -33.65 -21.93 3.83
N CYS A 170 -33.00 -21.66 2.70
CA CYS A 170 -32.81 -22.64 1.63
C CYS A 170 -31.37 -23.14 1.56
N GLY A 171 -31.21 -24.46 1.49
CA GLY A 171 -29.93 -25.12 1.26
C GLY A 171 -29.28 -25.69 2.52
N LYS A 172 -28.20 -26.43 2.32
CA LYS A 172 -27.41 -27.02 3.41
C LYS A 172 -26.38 -26.00 3.90
N LEU A 173 -26.39 -25.71 5.20
CA LEU A 173 -25.35 -24.87 5.81
C LEU A 173 -23.97 -25.48 5.58
N LEU A 174 -23.02 -24.64 5.17
CA LEU A 174 -21.63 -25.03 5.05
C LEU A 174 -21.03 -25.20 6.45
N PRO A 175 -20.35 -26.32 6.75
CA PRO A 175 -19.70 -26.53 8.05
C PRO A 175 -18.56 -25.54 8.29
N ASN A 176 -17.89 -25.08 7.23
CA ASN A 176 -16.97 -23.95 7.24
C ASN A 176 -17.32 -22.99 6.09
N PRO A 177 -17.96 -21.84 6.37
CA PRO A 177 -18.34 -20.89 5.33
C PRO A 177 -17.19 -19.99 4.87
N ASP A 178 -16.07 -19.94 5.59
CA ASP A 178 -15.00 -18.96 5.35
C ASP A 178 -14.37 -19.06 3.94
N PRO A 179 -14.07 -20.26 3.39
CA PRO A 179 -13.54 -20.38 2.03
C PRO A 179 -14.51 -19.84 0.96
N TYR A 180 -15.81 -20.09 1.15
CA TYR A 180 -16.84 -19.60 0.24
C TYR A 180 -17.02 -18.08 0.33
N ARG A 181 -16.99 -17.51 1.55
CA ARG A 181 -17.03 -16.06 1.74
C ARG A 181 -15.85 -15.35 1.07
N ARG A 182 -14.65 -15.90 1.23
CA ARG A 182 -13.42 -15.35 0.60
C ARG A 182 -13.46 -15.35 -0.93
N LEU A 183 -14.18 -16.29 -1.54
CA LEU A 183 -14.38 -16.35 -2.99
C LEU A 183 -15.34 -15.30 -3.53
N VAL A 184 -16.39 -15.01 -2.77
CA VAL A 184 -17.45 -14.07 -3.18
C VAL A 184 -17.03 -12.62 -2.94
N GLY A 185 -16.17 -12.38 -1.94
CA GLY A 185 -15.75 -11.05 -1.49
C GLY A 185 -16.50 -10.64 -0.22
#